data_AF-A0A367M3P2-F1
#
_entry.id   AF-A0A367M3P2-F1
#
_cell.length_a   1.000
_cell.length_b   1.000
_cell.length_c   1.000
_cell.angle_alpha   90.00
_cell.angle_beta   90.00
_cell.angle_gamma   90.00
#
_symmetry.space_group_name_H-M   'P 1'
#
loop_
_entity.id
_entity.type
_entity.pdbx_description
1 polymer ?
#
loop_
_entity_poly.entity_id
_entity_poly.type
_entity_poly.pdbx_seq_one_letter_code
_entity_poly.pdbx_strand_id
1 'polypeptide(L)'
;MSTVNPVEQLLANGLKNLWYPICPVGFIEDKPVSLRRLGYKLAVWRDTDGTLHALEDHCPHRGAPLSRGVNLGDRLQCPYHGVEVRCDGVTARVPGSPGCKLEGSQATRFFHITEAAGAVWLYNSAGNVEEAPPLVLPEQLTDPEFSHFLCYTEWRGDYRYVLDNVMDPMHGTYLHKQSHSMSEGESQARFVTRDTDTGFIFEKDGQRGVNFDWN
;
A
#
# COMPACT_ATOMS: atom_id res chain seq x y z
N MET A 1 -14.44 -28.47 -10.94
CA MET A 1 -13.57 -27.50 -10.24
C MET A 1 -13.53 -26.26 -11.12
N SER A 2 -14.11 -25.14 -10.66
CA SER A 2 -14.11 -23.90 -11.44
C SER A 2 -12.67 -23.41 -11.54
N THR A 3 -12.10 -23.42 -12.75
CA THR A 3 -10.79 -22.83 -13.00
C THR A 3 -10.95 -21.33 -12.80
N VAL A 4 -10.43 -20.81 -11.69
CA VAL A 4 -10.39 -19.38 -11.42
C VAL A 4 -9.74 -18.69 -12.62
N ASN A 5 -10.37 -17.64 -13.13
CA ASN A 5 -9.85 -16.87 -14.25
C ASN A 5 -8.43 -16.36 -13.89
N PRO A 6 -7.40 -16.65 -14.69
CA PRO A 6 -6.03 -16.23 -14.41
C PRO A 6 -5.87 -14.72 -14.19
N VAL A 7 -6.70 -13.91 -14.87
CA VAL A 7 -6.72 -12.45 -14.71
C VAL A 7 -7.25 -12.06 -13.33
N GLU A 8 -8.35 -12.67 -12.90
CA GLU A 8 -8.90 -12.44 -11.55
C GLU A 8 -7.89 -12.81 -10.47
N GLN A 9 -7.16 -13.91 -10.65
CA GLN A 9 -6.14 -14.35 -9.71
C GLN A 9 -4.96 -13.36 -9.64
N LEU A 10 -4.55 -12.80 -10.78
CA LEU A 10 -3.50 -11.79 -10.84
C LEU A 10 -3.92 -10.49 -10.15
N LEU A 11 -5.17 -10.06 -10.34
CA LEU A 11 -5.67 -8.79 -9.83
C LEU A 11 -6.08 -8.82 -8.35
N ALA A 12 -6.46 -9.98 -7.81
CA ALA A 12 -7.01 -10.11 -6.46
C ALA A 12 -6.15 -9.51 -5.34
N ASN A 13 -4.83 -9.50 -5.52
CA ASN A 13 -3.84 -9.06 -4.52
C ASN A 13 -3.03 -7.84 -4.97
N GLY A 14 -3.55 -7.10 -5.95
CA GLY A 14 -2.82 -6.05 -6.66
C GLY A 14 -1.77 -6.60 -7.60
N LEU A 15 -1.44 -5.83 -8.64
CA LEU A 15 -0.38 -6.17 -9.57
C LEU A 15 0.96 -6.26 -8.85
N LYS A 16 1.79 -7.21 -9.26
CA LYS A 16 3.11 -7.42 -8.68
C LYS A 16 4.11 -6.42 -9.26
N ASN A 17 5.17 -6.20 -8.49
CA ASN A 17 6.30 -5.33 -8.84
C ASN A 17 5.89 -3.85 -9.04
N LEU A 18 4.93 -3.39 -8.24
CA LEU A 18 4.52 -1.99 -8.15
C LEU A 18 4.49 -1.52 -6.70
N TRP A 19 4.65 -0.22 -6.52
CA TRP A 19 4.49 0.45 -5.23
C TRP A 19 3.01 0.76 -4.95
N TYR A 20 2.56 0.48 -3.73
CA TYR A 20 1.19 0.76 -3.27
C TYR A 20 1.21 1.53 -1.95
N PRO A 21 0.41 2.59 -1.79
CA PRO A 21 0.20 3.20 -0.49
C PRO A 21 -0.64 2.25 0.38
N ILE A 22 -0.15 1.91 1.58
CA ILE A 22 -0.78 0.91 2.46
C ILE A 22 -1.46 1.51 3.69
N CYS A 23 -1.00 2.66 4.18
CA CYS A 23 -1.63 3.39 5.28
C CYS A 23 -1.05 4.82 5.39
N PRO A 24 -1.72 5.74 6.11
CA PRO A 24 -1.11 6.98 6.56
C PRO A 24 0.12 6.73 7.45
N VAL A 25 1.14 7.58 7.36
CA VAL A 25 2.38 7.45 8.18
C VAL A 25 2.10 7.46 9.69
N GLY A 26 1.09 8.22 10.12
CA GLY A 26 0.68 8.31 11.52
C GLY A 26 0.07 7.02 12.09
N PHE A 27 -0.20 6.00 11.28
CA PHE A 27 -0.66 4.71 11.79
C PHE A 27 0.49 3.91 12.43
N ILE A 28 1.75 4.23 12.10
CA ILE A 28 2.94 3.54 12.60
C ILE A 28 3.61 4.40 13.67
N GLU A 29 3.16 4.22 14.91
CA GLU A 29 3.74 4.84 16.11
C GLU A 29 4.82 3.91 16.71
N ASP A 30 4.90 3.84 18.05
CA ASP A 30 5.97 3.11 18.75
C ASP A 30 5.85 1.59 18.69
N LYS A 31 4.62 1.08 18.58
CA LYS A 31 4.34 -0.36 18.61
C LYS A 31 4.20 -0.92 17.19
N PRO A 32 4.67 -2.15 16.94
CA PRO A 32 4.38 -2.82 15.68
C PRO A 32 2.87 -2.91 15.45
N VAL A 33 2.44 -2.67 14.22
CA VAL A 33 1.04 -2.77 13.82
C VAL A 33 0.82 -3.92 12.86
N SER A 34 -0.38 -4.47 12.90
CA SER A 34 -0.84 -5.47 11.94
C SER A 34 -1.72 -4.82 10.87
N LEU A 35 -1.31 -4.90 9.60
CA LEU A 35 -2.14 -4.45 8.47
C LEU A 35 -2.48 -5.62 7.56
N ARG A 36 -3.65 -5.61 6.93
CA ARG A 36 -4.00 -6.55 5.86
C ARG A 36 -4.08 -5.82 4.53
N ARG A 37 -3.15 -6.09 3.62
CA ARG A 37 -2.99 -5.42 2.32
C ARG A 37 -2.46 -6.39 1.28
N LEU A 38 -2.93 -6.26 0.04
CA LEU A 38 -2.38 -7.00 -1.11
C LEU A 38 -2.35 -8.53 -0.89
N GLY A 39 -3.31 -9.06 -0.14
CA GLY A 39 -3.39 -10.48 0.23
C GLY A 39 -2.54 -10.90 1.44
N TYR A 40 -1.67 -10.04 1.94
CA TYR A 40 -0.76 -10.33 3.05
C TYR A 40 -1.29 -9.77 4.37
N LYS A 41 -0.89 -10.43 5.46
CA LYS A 41 -0.92 -9.85 6.80
C LYS A 41 0.49 -9.34 7.10
N LEU A 42 0.62 -8.08 7.42
CA LEU A 42 1.90 -7.37 7.52
C LEU A 42 2.13 -6.93 8.97
N ALA A 43 3.32 -7.20 9.50
CA ALA A 43 3.83 -6.58 10.71
C ALA A 43 4.70 -5.40 10.29
N VAL A 44 4.28 -4.18 10.62
CA VAL A 44 4.97 -2.94 10.24
C VAL A 44 5.40 -2.20 11.50
N TRP A 45 6.65 -1.73 11.55
CA TRP A 45 7.18 -1.00 12.70
C TRP A 45 8.28 -0.02 12.27
N ARG A 46 8.64 0.88 13.19
CA ARG A 46 9.84 1.73 13.10
C ARG A 46 10.96 1.17 13.96
N ASP A 47 12.17 1.08 13.44
CA ASP A 47 13.33 0.79 14.28
C ASP A 47 13.71 1.99 15.17
N THR A 48 14.79 1.85 15.92
CA THR A 48 15.31 2.89 16.83
C THR A 48 15.78 4.15 16.11
N ASP A 49 16.09 4.06 14.82
CA ASP A 49 16.51 5.18 13.99
C ASP A 49 15.32 5.82 13.24
N GLY A 50 14.11 5.28 13.45
CA GLY A 50 12.87 5.74 12.81
C GLY A 50 12.61 5.11 11.44
N THR A 51 13.48 4.21 10.97
CA THR A 51 13.36 3.53 9.67
C THR A 51 12.20 2.54 9.71
N LEU A 52 11.38 2.58 8.67
CA LEU A 52 10.24 1.68 8.52
C LEU A 52 10.66 0.30 8.03
N HIS A 53 10.10 -0.74 8.66
CA HIS A 53 10.29 -2.14 8.27
C HIS A 53 8.95 -2.87 8.16
N ALA A 54 8.88 -3.87 7.26
CA ALA A 54 7.72 -4.74 7.13
C ALA A 54 8.10 -6.22 6.94
N LEU A 55 7.43 -7.07 7.71
CA LEU A 55 7.46 -8.52 7.57
C LEU A 55 6.06 -9.06 7.30
N GLU A 56 5.97 -10.27 6.78
CA GLU A 56 4.74 -11.04 6.94
C GLU A 56 4.49 -11.30 8.43
N ASP A 57 3.27 -11.04 8.90
CA ASP A 57 2.89 -11.11 10.31
C ASP A 57 2.68 -12.55 10.79
N HIS A 58 3.73 -13.36 10.63
CA HIS A 58 3.74 -14.79 10.85
C HIS A 58 5.11 -15.24 11.34
N CYS A 59 5.21 -15.61 12.61
CA CYS A 59 6.46 -16.14 13.17
C CYS A 59 6.81 -17.49 12.51
N PRO A 60 8.05 -17.70 12.02
CA PRO A 60 8.43 -18.89 11.27
C PRO A 60 8.47 -20.17 12.12
N HIS A 61 8.30 -20.07 13.44
CA HIS A 61 8.19 -21.23 14.32
C HIS A 61 6.79 -21.86 14.29
N ARG A 62 5.74 -21.11 14.64
CA ARG A 62 4.35 -21.61 14.77
C ARG A 62 3.27 -20.60 14.36
N GLY A 63 3.64 -19.59 13.59
CA GLY A 63 2.68 -18.63 13.01
C GLY A 63 2.04 -17.64 13.95
N ALA A 64 2.60 -17.44 15.15
CA ALA A 64 2.15 -16.35 16.01
C ALA A 64 2.43 -14.99 15.34
N PRO A 65 1.54 -14.00 15.48
CA PRO A 65 1.73 -12.69 14.87
C PRO A 65 2.92 -11.96 15.50
N LEU A 66 3.89 -11.58 14.67
CA LEU A 66 5.06 -10.80 15.06
C LEU A 66 4.70 -9.38 15.49
N SER A 67 3.63 -8.82 14.91
CA SER A 67 3.06 -7.51 15.26
C SER A 67 2.59 -7.40 16.72
N ARG A 68 2.35 -8.53 17.39
CA ARG A 68 2.01 -8.57 18.83
C ARG A 68 3.24 -8.71 19.72
N GLY A 69 4.43 -8.69 19.12
CA GLY A 69 5.71 -8.87 19.77
C GLY A 69 6.30 -7.60 20.34
N VAL A 70 7.58 -7.67 20.67
CA VAL A 70 8.37 -6.53 21.14
C VAL A 70 9.22 -6.03 19.98
N ASN A 71 9.17 -4.73 19.74
CA ASN A 71 10.08 -4.05 18.83
C ASN A 71 11.46 -3.92 19.50
N LEU A 72 12.48 -4.53 18.90
CA LEU A 72 13.88 -4.47 19.37
C LEU A 72 14.76 -3.56 18.49
N GLY A 73 14.14 -2.71 17.66
CA GLY A 73 14.82 -1.90 16.65
C GLY A 73 14.83 -2.63 15.31
N ASP A 74 15.95 -3.29 14.99
CA ASP A 74 16.17 -3.97 13.71
C ASP A 74 15.39 -5.30 13.55
N ARG A 75 14.62 -5.70 14.56
CA ARG A 75 13.92 -6.99 14.62
C ARG A 75 12.71 -6.97 15.56
N LEU A 76 11.84 -7.95 15.37
CA LEU A 76 10.70 -8.21 16.25
C LEU A 76 10.92 -9.49 17.06
N GLN A 77 10.68 -9.42 18.37
CA GLN A 77 10.61 -10.60 19.23
C GLN A 77 9.18 -11.12 19.31
N CYS A 78 8.95 -12.33 18.82
CA CYS A 78 7.68 -13.02 18.85
C CYS A 78 7.17 -13.20 20.30
N PRO A 79 5.90 -12.85 20.60
CA PRO A 79 5.38 -12.89 21.97
C PRO A 79 5.11 -14.33 22.47
N TYR A 80 5.16 -15.33 21.59
CA TYR A 80 4.82 -16.70 21.98
C TYR A 80 6.02 -17.41 22.62
N HIS A 81 7.17 -17.46 21.95
CA HIS A 81 8.35 -18.20 22.40
C HIS A 81 9.64 -17.38 22.34
N GLY A 82 9.54 -16.06 22.11
CA GLY A 82 10.69 -15.17 22.09
C GLY A 82 11.56 -15.26 20.83
N VAL A 83 11.09 -15.89 19.75
CA VAL A 83 11.82 -15.94 18.47
C VAL A 83 12.03 -14.52 17.94
N GLU A 84 13.27 -14.13 17.69
CA GLU A 84 13.64 -12.81 17.20
C GLU A 84 13.86 -12.86 15.69
N VAL A 85 13.08 -12.09 14.92
CA VAL A 85 13.10 -12.06 13.44
C VAL A 85 13.48 -10.66 12.97
N ARG A 86 14.60 -10.55 12.24
CA ARG A 86 15.12 -9.31 11.68
C ARG A 86 14.24 -8.78 10.55
N CYS A 87 14.39 -7.48 10.25
CA CYS A 87 13.68 -6.80 9.17
C CYS A 87 13.89 -7.43 7.79
N ASP A 88 15.01 -8.13 7.57
CA ASP A 88 15.30 -8.91 6.36
C ASP A 88 14.71 -10.33 6.39
N GLY A 89 13.90 -10.67 7.39
CA GLY A 89 13.24 -11.97 7.52
C GLY A 89 14.12 -13.08 8.10
N VAL A 90 15.38 -12.79 8.46
CA VAL A 90 16.29 -13.74 9.10
C VAL A 90 15.90 -13.95 10.55
N THR A 91 15.78 -15.21 10.99
CA THR A 91 15.62 -15.50 12.41
C THR A 91 16.98 -15.32 13.10
N ALA A 92 17.11 -14.26 13.89
CA ALA A 92 18.34 -13.94 14.59
C ALA A 92 18.56 -14.81 15.83
N ARG A 93 17.47 -15.15 16.53
CA ARG A 93 17.58 -15.87 17.80
C ARG A 93 16.33 -16.69 18.13
N VAL A 94 16.53 -17.86 18.72
CA VAL A 94 15.51 -18.75 19.27
C VAL A 94 15.89 -19.07 20.72
N PRO A 95 15.45 -18.27 21.71
CA PRO A 95 15.91 -18.39 23.10
C PRO A 95 15.70 -19.80 23.71
N GLY A 96 14.61 -20.47 23.36
CA GLY A 96 14.31 -21.82 23.84
C GLY A 96 15.11 -22.95 23.17
N SER A 97 15.84 -22.66 22.08
CA SER A 97 16.68 -23.64 21.38
C SER A 97 17.84 -22.95 20.64
N PRO A 98 18.84 -22.43 21.38
CA PRO A 98 19.99 -21.75 20.77
C PRO A 98 20.77 -22.69 19.85
N GLY A 99 21.22 -22.19 18.70
CA GLY A 99 21.96 -22.97 17.69
C GLY A 99 21.08 -23.91 16.85
N CYS A 100 19.75 -23.83 16.97
CA CYS A 100 18.87 -24.63 16.13
C CYS A 100 18.93 -24.17 14.67
N LYS A 101 18.50 -25.04 13.75
CA LYS A 101 18.53 -24.78 12.29
C LYS A 101 17.71 -23.56 11.85
N LEU A 102 16.81 -23.07 12.69
CA LEU A 102 16.01 -21.89 12.37
C LEU A 102 16.84 -20.61 12.50
N GLU A 103 17.77 -20.53 13.45
CA GLU A 103 18.68 -19.38 13.58
C GLU A 103 19.55 -19.25 12.32
N GLY A 104 19.65 -18.03 11.78
CA GLY A 104 20.33 -17.73 10.53
C GLY A 104 19.51 -18.03 9.26
N SER A 105 18.35 -18.70 9.36
CA SER A 105 17.48 -18.93 8.20
C SER A 105 16.60 -17.71 7.88
N GLN A 106 16.47 -17.39 6.60
CA GLN A 106 15.56 -16.35 6.09
C GLN A 106 14.16 -16.93 5.85
N ALA A 107 13.52 -17.37 6.93
CA ALA A 107 12.25 -18.10 6.89
C ALA A 107 11.00 -17.21 6.85
N THR A 108 11.15 -15.90 7.08
CA THR A 108 10.04 -14.95 7.08
C THR A 108 10.12 -14.06 5.85
N ARG A 109 8.99 -13.83 5.18
CA ARG A 109 8.92 -12.88 4.07
C ARG A 109 9.09 -11.45 4.59
N PHE A 110 9.91 -10.67 3.91
CA PHE A 110 10.10 -9.24 4.17
C PHE A 110 9.64 -8.41 2.97
N PHE A 111 9.38 -7.13 3.21
CA PHE A 111 8.91 -6.20 2.19
C PHE A 111 9.69 -4.90 2.24
N HIS A 112 9.96 -4.32 1.07
CA HIS A 112 10.50 -2.98 0.95
C HIS A 112 9.37 -1.97 1.16
N ILE A 113 9.58 -1.06 2.11
CA ILE A 113 8.62 0.01 2.42
C ILE A 113 9.33 1.35 2.57
N THR A 114 8.63 2.44 2.25
CA THR A 114 9.16 3.82 2.37
C THR A 114 8.04 4.81 2.67
N GLU A 115 8.39 6.04 3.02
CA GLU A 115 7.44 7.13 3.25
C GLU A 115 7.53 8.18 2.16
N ALA A 116 6.37 8.61 1.67
CA ALA A 116 6.29 9.78 0.81
C ALA A 116 4.85 10.31 0.79
N ALA A 117 4.70 11.63 0.68
CA ALA A 117 3.41 12.33 0.59
C ALA A 117 2.41 11.94 1.71
N GLY A 118 2.90 11.75 2.94
CA GLY A 118 2.09 11.40 4.11
C GLY A 118 1.61 9.95 4.19
N ALA A 119 2.00 9.09 3.24
CA ALA A 119 1.67 7.67 3.22
C ALA A 119 2.89 6.76 3.37
N VAL A 120 2.67 5.57 3.91
CA VAL A 120 3.60 4.44 3.84
C VAL A 120 3.34 3.69 2.54
N TRP A 121 4.38 3.49 1.76
CA TRP A 121 4.37 2.78 0.48
C TRP A 121 5.02 1.41 0.65
N LEU A 122 4.43 0.39 0.05
CA LEU A 122 4.98 -0.97 0.01
C LEU A 122 5.18 -1.42 -1.43
N TYR A 123 6.35 -1.98 -1.72
CA TYR A 123 6.63 -2.61 -3.01
C TYR A 123 6.09 -4.05 -3.02
N ASN A 124 5.05 -4.30 -3.83
CA ASN A 124 4.37 -5.59 -3.93
C ASN A 124 5.15 -6.59 -4.79
N SER A 125 6.36 -6.96 -4.35
CA SER A 125 7.24 -7.85 -5.11
C SER A 125 6.62 -9.24 -5.33
N ALA A 126 6.97 -9.90 -6.43
CA ALA A 126 6.57 -11.30 -6.65
C ALA A 126 7.19 -12.27 -5.62
N GLY A 127 8.39 -11.98 -5.12
CA GLY A 127 9.11 -12.74 -4.10
C GLY A 127 10.05 -11.87 -3.27
N ASN A 128 10.93 -12.48 -2.50
CA ASN A 128 11.98 -11.74 -1.79
C ASN A 128 12.97 -11.19 -2.83
N VAL A 129 13.15 -9.87 -2.84
CA VAL A 129 14.11 -9.17 -3.69
C VAL A 129 15.07 -8.40 -2.80
N GLU A 130 16.35 -8.37 -3.18
CA GLU A 130 17.39 -7.67 -2.42
C GLU A 130 17.12 -6.15 -2.40
N GLU A 131 16.74 -5.60 -3.55
CA GLU A 131 16.43 -4.18 -3.70
C GLU A 131 15.09 -3.99 -4.43
N ALA A 132 14.36 -2.94 -4.05
CA ALA A 132 13.19 -2.46 -4.78
C ALA A 132 13.58 -1.31 -5.73
N PRO A 133 12.88 -1.16 -6.88
CA PRO A 133 13.06 0.03 -7.71
C PRO A 133 12.66 1.29 -6.92
N PRO A 134 13.22 2.47 -7.24
CA PRO A 134 12.84 3.69 -6.55
C PRO A 134 11.33 3.96 -6.68
N LEU A 135 10.74 4.52 -5.64
CA LEU A 135 9.37 5.05 -5.70
C LEU A 135 9.39 6.30 -6.58
N VAL A 136 8.67 6.26 -7.70
CA VAL A 136 8.46 7.42 -8.58
C VAL A 136 7.05 7.94 -8.36
N LEU A 137 6.95 9.15 -7.82
CA LEU A 137 5.68 9.84 -7.61
C LEU A 137 5.43 10.87 -8.72
N PRO A 138 4.15 11.20 -9.02
CA PRO A 138 3.80 12.34 -9.85
C PRO A 138 4.37 13.65 -9.26
N GLU A 139 4.67 14.63 -10.13
CA GLU A 139 5.19 15.95 -9.74
C GLU A 139 4.28 16.67 -8.73
N GLN A 140 2.96 16.46 -8.80
CA GLN A 140 1.99 17.07 -7.88
C GLN A 140 2.17 16.62 -6.42
N LEU A 141 2.92 15.54 -6.17
CA LEU A 141 3.25 15.06 -4.83
C LEU A 141 4.68 15.37 -4.40
N THR A 142 5.53 15.91 -5.29
CA THR A 142 6.97 16.12 -5.01
C THR A 142 7.45 17.53 -5.26
N ASP A 143 6.82 18.27 -6.18
CA ASP A 143 7.20 19.63 -6.54
C ASP A 143 6.58 20.66 -5.56
N PRO A 144 7.37 21.59 -5.00
CA PRO A 144 6.90 22.60 -4.05
C PRO A 144 5.89 23.61 -4.63
N GLU A 145 5.72 23.70 -5.96
CA GLU A 145 4.67 24.50 -6.58
C GLU A 145 3.25 23.96 -6.28
N PHE A 146 3.14 22.68 -5.88
CA PHE A 146 1.86 22.05 -5.55
C PHE A 146 1.69 21.87 -4.04
N SER A 147 0.45 22.03 -3.58
CA SER A 147 0.03 21.58 -2.24
C SER A 147 -0.75 20.28 -2.38
N HIS A 148 -0.48 19.34 -1.47
CA HIS A 148 -1.20 18.07 -1.40
C HIS A 148 -1.49 17.71 0.06
N PHE A 149 -2.48 16.86 0.27
CA PHE A 149 -2.76 16.24 1.55
C PHE A 149 -3.31 14.83 1.33
N LEU A 150 -3.04 13.93 2.27
CA LEU A 150 -3.54 12.56 2.20
C LEU A 150 -5.00 12.51 2.67
N CYS A 151 -5.88 12.00 1.82
CA CYS A 151 -7.23 11.58 2.21
C CYS A 151 -7.28 10.05 2.29
N TYR A 152 -7.76 9.51 3.41
CA TYR A 152 -7.77 8.07 3.67
C TYR A 152 -9.14 7.59 4.13
N THR A 153 -9.58 6.48 3.55
CA THR A 153 -10.81 5.77 3.92
C THR A 153 -10.67 4.29 3.56
N GLU A 154 -11.24 3.39 4.36
CA GLU A 154 -11.29 1.96 4.05
C GLU A 154 -12.70 1.55 3.62
N TRP A 155 -12.81 0.91 2.46
CA TRP A 155 -14.08 0.48 1.89
C TRP A 155 -14.12 -1.05 1.86
N ARG A 156 -15.28 -1.63 2.22
CA ARG A 156 -15.48 -3.09 2.19
C ARG A 156 -15.85 -3.54 0.78
N GLY A 157 -14.93 -3.42 -0.16
CA GLY A 157 -15.14 -3.76 -1.56
C GLY A 157 -13.85 -4.10 -2.28
N ASP A 158 -13.99 -4.63 -3.49
CA ASP A 158 -12.86 -4.84 -4.39
C ASP A 158 -12.28 -3.49 -4.82
N TYR A 159 -10.96 -3.32 -4.71
CA TYR A 159 -10.28 -2.06 -5.03
C TYR A 159 -10.51 -1.62 -6.49
N ARG A 160 -10.77 -2.57 -7.40
CA ARG A 160 -11.02 -2.29 -8.81
C ARG A 160 -12.26 -1.42 -9.01
N TYR A 161 -13.31 -1.63 -8.21
CA TYR A 161 -14.50 -0.77 -8.26
C TYR A 161 -14.22 0.65 -7.78
N VAL A 162 -13.27 0.83 -6.86
CA VAL A 162 -12.84 2.17 -6.42
C VAL A 162 -12.06 2.86 -7.53
N LEU A 163 -11.18 2.13 -8.22
CA LEU A 163 -10.47 2.65 -9.39
C LEU A 163 -11.44 3.04 -10.52
N ASP A 164 -12.40 2.16 -10.85
CA ASP A 164 -13.41 2.42 -11.86
C ASP A 164 -14.27 3.65 -11.49
N ASN A 165 -14.67 3.77 -10.22
CA ASN A 165 -15.44 4.93 -9.75
C ASN A 165 -14.66 6.23 -9.91
N VAL A 166 -13.37 6.27 -9.55
CA VAL A 166 -12.54 7.49 -9.69
C VAL A 166 -12.36 7.87 -11.16
N MET A 167 -12.27 6.89 -12.07
CA MET A 167 -12.08 7.12 -13.50
C MET A 167 -13.36 7.55 -14.24
N ASP A 168 -14.55 7.28 -13.69
CA ASP A 168 -15.82 7.63 -14.30
C ASP A 168 -16.35 8.99 -13.81
N PRO A 169 -16.29 10.08 -14.58
CA PRO A 169 -16.84 11.37 -14.17
C PRO A 169 -18.38 11.40 -14.17
N MET A 170 -19.06 10.43 -14.82
CA MET A 170 -20.52 10.46 -14.97
C MET A 170 -21.23 10.41 -13.61
N HIS A 171 -20.69 9.69 -12.63
CA HIS A 171 -21.28 9.61 -11.29
C HIS A 171 -21.36 10.97 -10.58
N GLY A 172 -20.56 11.97 -10.97
CA GLY A 172 -20.56 13.27 -10.31
C GLY A 172 -21.89 14.04 -10.41
N THR A 173 -22.66 13.83 -11.47
CA THR A 173 -23.99 14.48 -11.65
C THR A 173 -25.08 13.88 -10.75
N TYR A 174 -24.92 12.61 -10.35
CA TYR A 174 -25.92 11.88 -9.56
C TYR A 174 -25.45 11.64 -8.12
N LEU A 175 -24.32 10.96 -7.93
CA LEU A 175 -23.79 10.60 -6.61
C LEU A 175 -23.35 11.83 -5.82
N HIS A 176 -22.70 12.78 -6.51
CA HIS A 176 -22.22 14.01 -5.89
C HIS A 176 -23.15 15.21 -6.09
N LYS A 177 -24.45 14.97 -6.34
CA LYS A 177 -25.45 16.03 -6.56
C LYS A 177 -25.47 17.11 -5.44
N GLN A 178 -25.06 16.77 -4.23
CA GLN A 178 -25.07 17.70 -3.09
C GLN A 178 -23.69 18.27 -2.73
N SER A 179 -22.62 17.85 -3.43
CA SER A 179 -21.23 18.17 -3.08
C SER A 179 -20.35 18.59 -4.27
N HIS A 180 -20.85 18.44 -5.49
CA HIS A 180 -20.12 18.73 -6.73
C HIS A 180 -20.90 19.70 -7.61
N SER A 181 -20.20 20.65 -8.25
CA SER A 181 -20.79 21.72 -9.06
C SER A 181 -21.59 21.23 -10.27
N MET A 182 -21.34 20.00 -10.73
CA MET A 182 -22.11 19.34 -11.80
C MET A 182 -23.57 19.02 -11.43
N SER A 183 -24.00 19.33 -10.21
CA SER A 183 -25.39 19.20 -9.79
C SER A 183 -26.31 20.29 -10.32
N GLU A 184 -25.76 21.47 -10.62
CA GLU A 184 -26.49 22.66 -11.06
C GLU A 184 -26.08 23.13 -12.47
N GLY A 185 -25.14 22.44 -13.13
CA GLY A 185 -24.64 22.75 -14.49
C GLY A 185 -25.03 21.72 -15.58
N GLU A 186 -24.34 21.78 -16.72
CA GLU A 186 -24.54 20.80 -17.81
C GLU A 186 -24.17 19.37 -17.36
N SER A 187 -25.13 18.45 -17.50
CA SER A 187 -24.94 17.03 -17.20
C SER A 187 -24.39 16.22 -18.38
N GLN A 188 -24.05 16.90 -19.47
CA GLN A 188 -23.46 16.32 -20.68
C GLN A 188 -22.05 16.90 -20.88
N ALA A 189 -21.14 16.07 -21.37
CA ALA A 189 -19.78 16.48 -21.65
C ALA A 189 -19.20 15.64 -22.79
N ARG A 190 -18.28 16.23 -23.56
CA ARG A 190 -17.42 15.47 -24.48
C ARG A 190 -16.19 15.02 -23.72
N PHE A 191 -15.94 13.72 -23.70
CA PHE A 191 -14.72 13.16 -23.13
C PHE A 191 -13.75 12.77 -24.22
N VAL A 192 -12.47 12.98 -23.96
CA VAL A 192 -11.37 12.60 -24.86
C VAL A 192 -10.34 11.81 -24.07
N THR A 193 -9.68 10.88 -24.77
CA THR A 193 -8.49 10.21 -24.27
C THR A 193 -7.27 10.82 -24.93
N ARG A 194 -6.20 10.98 -24.15
CA ARG A 194 -4.88 11.35 -24.66
C ARG A 194 -3.86 10.32 -24.21
N ASP A 195 -3.18 9.71 -25.17
CA ASP A 195 -2.11 8.76 -24.87
C ASP A 195 -0.92 9.45 -24.19
N THR A 196 -0.23 8.66 -23.39
CA THR A 196 1.01 8.99 -22.68
C THR A 196 1.96 7.81 -22.82
N ASP A 197 3.24 8.00 -22.51
CA ASP A 197 4.24 6.93 -22.58
C ASP A 197 3.91 5.74 -21.66
N THR A 198 3.04 5.92 -20.67
CA THR A 198 2.71 4.92 -19.64
C THR A 198 1.23 4.54 -19.61
N GLY A 199 0.40 5.04 -20.52
CA GLY A 199 -1.04 4.82 -20.52
C GLY A 199 -1.80 5.93 -21.23
N PHE A 200 -2.92 6.37 -20.66
CA PHE A 200 -3.72 7.46 -21.21
C PHE A 200 -4.30 8.32 -20.09
N ILE A 201 -4.61 9.57 -20.43
CA ILE A 201 -5.41 10.47 -19.61
C ILE A 201 -6.81 10.51 -20.19
N PHE A 202 -7.81 10.29 -19.34
CA PHE A 202 -9.22 10.47 -19.66
C PHE A 202 -9.69 11.79 -19.06
N GLU A 203 -10.22 12.69 -19.89
CA GLU A 203 -10.56 14.05 -19.46
C GLU A 203 -11.79 14.59 -20.20
N LYS A 204 -12.44 15.59 -19.61
CA LYS A 204 -13.46 16.39 -20.28
C LYS A 204 -12.79 17.42 -21.19
N ASP A 205 -13.25 17.48 -22.44
CA ASP A 205 -12.79 18.44 -23.41
C ASP A 205 -13.06 19.88 -22.96
N GLY A 206 -12.07 20.77 -23.09
CA GLY A 206 -12.17 22.18 -22.71
C GLY A 206 -12.01 22.50 -21.21
N GLN A 207 -11.87 21.51 -20.31
CA GLN A 207 -11.77 21.74 -18.86
C GLN A 207 -10.34 21.55 -18.31
N ARG A 208 -9.36 22.25 -18.88
CA ARG A 208 -7.96 22.25 -18.41
C ARG A 208 -7.57 23.60 -17.83
N GLY A 209 -7.02 23.61 -16.61
CA GLY A 209 -6.51 24.83 -15.96
C GLY A 209 -7.59 25.82 -15.51
N VAL A 210 -8.86 25.44 -15.59
CA VAL A 210 -10.01 26.20 -15.09
C VAL A 210 -10.66 25.37 -13.98
N ASN A 211 -10.68 25.91 -12.76
CA ASN A 211 -11.43 25.27 -11.67
C ASN A 211 -12.92 25.34 -12.02
N PHE A 212 -13.54 24.15 -12.09
CA PHE A 212 -14.98 23.86 -12.20
C PHE A 212 -15.86 24.96 -12.78
N ASP A 213 -16.46 24.72 -13.94
CA ASP A 213 -17.46 25.57 -14.60
C ASP A 213 -18.38 26.32 -13.59
N TRP A 214 -17.99 27.55 -13.22
CA TRP A 214 -18.80 28.50 -12.48
C TRP A 214 -19.55 29.35 -13.51
N ASN A 215 -20.53 28.75 -14.18
CA ASN A 215 -21.54 29.50 -14.93
C ASN A 215 -22.89 29.35 -14.24
#